data_AF-X1JNE9-F1
#
_entry.id   AF-X1JNE9-F1
#
_cell.length_a   1.000
_cell.length_b   1.000
_cell.length_c   1.000
_cell.angle_alpha   90.00
_cell.angle_beta   90.00
_cell.angle_gamma   90.00
#
_symmetry.space_group_name_H-M   'P 1'
#
loop_
_entity.id
_entity.type
_entity.pdbx_description
1 polymer ?
#
loop_
_entity_poly.entity_id
_entity_poly.type
_entity_poly.pdbx_seq_one_letter_code
_entity_poly.pdbx_strand_id
1 'polypeptide(L)'
;DKEFVANWTVGFEELKKHVQAFTPQWAAKITWVDADKITEIAKIYATNKPASIREGNGLDQHTNVIESVRLTGMLTAITGNLDVSGGNVFFPQTKLAPCPSFRPGGERLGADKYPLCARAPFPAIVDAILTGKPYKPRALIVY
;
A
#
# COMPACT_ATOMS: atom_id res chain seq x y z
N ASP A 1 -18.86 -7.43 -4.46
CA ASP A 1 -19.95 -6.49 -4.21
C ASP A 1 -20.23 -5.76 -5.52
N LYS A 2 -21.30 -6.15 -6.22
CA LYS A 2 -21.55 -5.65 -7.59
C LYS A 2 -21.93 -4.17 -7.58
N GLU A 3 -22.69 -3.74 -6.58
CA GLU A 3 -23.15 -2.37 -6.45
C GLU A 3 -21.98 -1.43 -6.11
N PHE A 4 -21.14 -1.83 -5.15
CA PHE A 4 -19.93 -1.05 -4.83
C PHE A 4 -19.01 -0.92 -6.04
N VAL A 5 -18.77 -2.02 -6.76
CA VAL A 5 -17.93 -2.04 -7.95
C VAL A 5 -18.47 -1.10 -9.02
N ALA A 6 -19.77 -1.14 -9.30
CA ALA A 6 -20.39 -0.30 -10.32
C ALA A 6 -20.34 1.19 -9.98
N ASN A 7 -20.50 1.55 -8.71
CA ASN A 7 -20.65 2.93 -8.28
C ASN A 7 -19.31 3.62 -7.92
N TRP A 8 -18.32 2.85 -7.45
CA TRP A 8 -17.15 3.41 -6.75
C TRP A 8 -15.81 2.91 -7.28
N THR A 9 -15.79 2.11 -8.35
CA THR A 9 -14.55 1.61 -8.93
C THR A 9 -14.48 1.87 -10.43
N VAL A 10 -13.27 1.76 -10.99
CA VAL A 10 -13.01 1.84 -12.43
C VAL A 10 -12.12 0.67 -12.83
N GLY A 11 -12.24 0.21 -14.08
CA GLY A 11 -11.35 -0.82 -14.62
C GLY A 11 -11.67 -2.27 -14.20
N PHE A 12 -12.88 -2.54 -13.69
CA PHE A 12 -13.22 -3.89 -13.18
C PHE A 12 -13.24 -4.95 -14.29
N GLU A 13 -13.70 -4.62 -15.50
CA GLU A 13 -13.73 -5.59 -16.60
C GLU A 13 -12.32 -5.93 -17.09
N GLU A 14 -11.42 -4.95 -17.12
CA GLU A 14 -10.00 -5.12 -17.41
C GLU A 14 -9.34 -5.99 -16.34
N LEU A 15 -9.60 -5.72 -15.05
CA LEU A 15 -9.13 -6.53 -13.93
C LEU A 15 -9.63 -7.97 -14.06
N LYS A 16 -10.95 -8.16 -14.26
CA LYS A 16 -11.58 -9.47 -14.41
C LYS A 16 -10.96 -10.28 -15.56
N LYS A 17 -10.69 -9.64 -16.69
CA LYS A 17 -10.02 -10.25 -17.84
C LYS A 17 -8.57 -10.61 -17.51
N HIS A 18 -7.84 -9.70 -16.88
CA HIS A 18 -6.45 -9.90 -16.49
C HIS A 18 -6.31 -11.10 -15.55
N VAL A 19 -7.18 -11.23 -14.55
CA VAL A 19 -7.06 -12.29 -13.54
C VAL A 19 -7.44 -13.70 -14.01
N GLN A 20 -8.06 -13.85 -15.19
CA GLN A 20 -8.44 -15.18 -15.72
C GLN A 20 -7.23 -16.12 -15.89
N ALA A 21 -6.05 -15.58 -16.15
CA ALA A 21 -4.84 -16.37 -16.32
C ALA A 21 -4.21 -16.84 -14.98
N PHE A 22 -4.58 -16.22 -13.86
CA PHE A 22 -3.96 -16.47 -12.54
C PHE A 22 -4.82 -17.40 -11.69
N THR A 23 -4.87 -18.67 -12.08
CA THR A 23 -5.63 -19.68 -11.34
C THR A 23 -4.97 -20.01 -9.99
N PRO A 24 -5.71 -20.58 -9.02
CA PRO A 24 -5.12 -21.10 -7.79
C PRO A 24 -3.99 -22.10 -8.03
N GLN A 25 -4.09 -22.94 -9.08
CA GLN A 25 -3.05 -23.91 -9.45
C GLN A 25 -1.80 -23.24 -10.02
N TRP A 26 -1.95 -22.13 -10.73
CA TRP A 26 -0.82 -21.31 -11.16
C TRP A 26 -0.12 -20.68 -9.94
N ALA A 27 -0.90 -20.07 -9.05
CA ALA A 27 -0.36 -19.41 -7.85
C ALA A 27 0.35 -20.39 -6.92
N ALA A 28 -0.20 -21.60 -6.74
CA ALA A 28 0.38 -22.63 -5.88
C ALA A 28 1.83 -23.00 -6.25
N LYS A 29 2.16 -22.99 -7.55
CA LYS A 29 3.53 -23.28 -8.03
C LYS A 29 4.53 -22.19 -7.64
N ILE A 30 4.07 -20.95 -7.47
CA ILE A 30 4.89 -19.78 -7.19
C ILE A 30 5.01 -19.55 -5.69
N THR A 31 3.89 -19.64 -4.97
CA THR A 31 3.81 -19.30 -3.54
C THR A 31 4.10 -20.48 -2.63
N TRP A 32 4.11 -21.71 -3.18
CA TRP A 32 4.17 -22.97 -2.43
C TRP A 32 3.02 -23.15 -1.44
N VAL A 33 1.88 -22.47 -1.68
CA VAL A 33 0.62 -22.65 -0.94
C VAL A 33 -0.33 -23.50 -1.76
N ASP A 34 -0.94 -24.51 -1.14
CA ASP A 34 -1.90 -25.38 -1.84
C ASP A 34 -3.03 -24.59 -2.50
N ALA A 35 -3.38 -24.97 -3.74
CA ALA A 35 -4.43 -24.30 -4.52
C ALA A 35 -5.79 -24.26 -3.78
N ASP A 36 -6.09 -25.29 -3.00
CA ASP A 36 -7.30 -25.38 -2.19
C ASP A 36 -7.30 -24.34 -1.07
N LYS A 37 -6.16 -24.15 -0.38
CA LYS A 37 -6.00 -23.11 0.65
C LYS A 37 -6.13 -21.70 0.08
N ILE A 38 -5.58 -21.46 -1.11
CA ILE A 38 -5.74 -20.17 -1.80
C ILE A 38 -7.23 -19.90 -2.07
N THR A 39 -7.93 -20.90 -2.59
CA THR A 39 -9.37 -20.81 -2.87
C THR A 39 -10.20 -20.62 -1.60
N GLU A 40 -9.85 -21.35 -0.54
CA GLU A 40 -10.49 -21.27 0.77
C GLU A 40 -10.36 -19.87 1.37
N ILE A 41 -9.14 -19.33 1.45
CA ILE A 41 -8.89 -17.99 1.99
C ILE A 41 -9.61 -16.92 1.17
N ALA A 42 -9.58 -17.02 -0.16
CA ALA A 42 -10.29 -16.09 -1.04
C ALA A 42 -11.81 -16.10 -0.79
N LYS A 43 -12.41 -17.29 -0.60
CA LYS A 43 -13.83 -17.43 -0.27
C LYS A 43 -14.12 -16.88 1.12
N ILE A 44 -13.35 -17.25 2.15
CA ILE A 44 -13.50 -16.75 3.52
C ILE A 44 -13.50 -15.22 3.51
N TYR A 45 -12.52 -14.59 2.88
CA TYR A 45 -12.43 -13.13 2.84
C TYR A 45 -13.60 -12.49 2.08
N ALA A 46 -14.05 -13.10 0.98
CA ALA A 46 -15.14 -12.55 0.17
C ALA A 46 -16.53 -12.73 0.81
N THR A 47 -16.74 -13.78 1.60
CA THR A 47 -18.05 -14.13 2.16
C THR A 47 -18.22 -13.77 3.63
N ASN A 48 -17.17 -13.83 4.44
CA ASN A 48 -17.24 -13.44 5.84
C ASN A 48 -17.12 -11.92 5.93
N LYS A 49 -18.26 -11.26 6.08
CA LYS A 49 -18.34 -9.79 6.16
C LYS A 49 -18.83 -9.35 7.54
N PRO A 50 -18.28 -8.26 8.09
CA PRO A 50 -17.17 -7.46 7.54
C PRO A 50 -15.81 -8.15 7.72
N ALA A 51 -14.86 -7.87 6.82
CA ALA A 51 -13.47 -8.34 6.92
C ALA A 51 -12.47 -7.22 6.62
N SER A 52 -11.28 -7.30 7.23
CA SER A 52 -10.20 -6.33 6.99
C SER A 52 -8.89 -7.04 6.67
N ILE A 53 -8.10 -6.43 5.78
CA ILE A 53 -6.72 -6.82 5.50
C ILE A 53 -5.82 -5.81 6.22
N ARG A 54 -4.96 -6.30 7.12
CA ARG A 54 -3.94 -5.50 7.78
C ARG A 54 -2.58 -5.80 7.16
N GLU A 55 -2.08 -4.86 6.38
CA GLU A 55 -0.70 -4.89 5.85
C GLU A 55 0.31 -4.61 6.95
N GLY A 56 1.60 -4.82 6.68
CA GLY A 56 2.67 -4.45 7.60
C GLY A 56 4.02 -4.65 6.94
N ASN A 57 5.09 -4.49 7.73
CA ASN A 57 6.47 -4.47 7.25
C ASN A 57 6.85 -5.66 6.34
N GLY A 58 6.28 -6.84 6.62
CA GLY A 58 6.53 -8.03 5.79
C GLY A 58 6.10 -7.85 4.33
N LEU A 59 5.02 -7.11 4.07
CA LEU A 59 4.59 -6.76 2.71
C LEU A 59 5.35 -5.51 2.19
N ASP A 60 5.61 -4.55 3.09
CA ASP A 60 6.15 -3.24 2.72
C ASP A 60 7.63 -3.27 2.31
N GLN A 61 8.39 -4.26 2.78
CA GLN A 61 9.83 -4.39 2.55
C GLN A 61 10.18 -5.18 1.27
N HIS A 62 9.26 -5.24 0.32
CA HIS A 62 9.48 -5.86 -1.00
C HIS A 62 9.59 -4.81 -2.12
N THR A 63 10.39 -5.11 -3.15
CA THR A 63 10.64 -4.21 -4.28
C THR A 63 9.39 -3.92 -5.11
N ASN A 64 8.37 -4.77 -5.04
CA ASN A 64 7.09 -4.64 -5.73
C ASN A 64 5.94 -4.18 -4.81
N VAL A 65 6.25 -3.63 -3.62
CA VAL A 65 5.25 -3.21 -2.61
C VAL A 65 4.10 -2.39 -3.17
N ILE A 66 4.37 -1.47 -4.10
CA ILE A 66 3.34 -0.61 -4.69
C ILE A 66 2.23 -1.43 -5.33
N GLU A 67 2.60 -2.48 -6.08
CA GLU A 67 1.61 -3.36 -6.72
C GLU A 67 0.92 -4.25 -5.69
N SER A 68 1.64 -4.76 -4.68
CA SER A 68 1.05 -5.54 -3.60
C SER A 68 -0.02 -4.76 -2.82
N VAL A 69 0.26 -3.49 -2.46
CA VAL A 69 -0.68 -2.59 -1.77
C VAL A 69 -1.86 -2.19 -2.68
N ARG A 70 -1.64 -2.06 -3.99
CA ARG A 70 -2.74 -1.86 -4.93
C ARG A 70 -3.67 -3.06 -4.96
N LEU A 71 -3.12 -4.28 -4.98
CA LEU A 71 -3.90 -5.51 -5.01
C LEU A 71 -4.73 -5.71 -3.73
N THR A 72 -4.17 -5.41 -2.55
CA THR A 72 -4.94 -5.45 -1.29
C THR A 72 -6.08 -4.44 -1.30
N GLY A 73 -5.82 -3.20 -1.75
CA GLY A 73 -6.86 -2.19 -1.93
C GLY A 73 -7.97 -2.62 -2.91
N MET A 74 -7.60 -3.25 -4.03
CA MET A 74 -8.56 -3.82 -4.97
C MET A 74 -9.40 -4.93 -4.32
N LEU A 75 -8.79 -5.84 -3.56
CA LEU A 75 -9.52 -6.89 -2.83
C LEU A 75 -10.53 -6.28 -1.86
N THR A 76 -10.12 -5.29 -1.06
CA THR A 76 -11.01 -4.57 -0.14
C THR A 76 -12.18 -3.91 -0.88
N ALA A 77 -11.92 -3.27 -2.02
CA ALA A 77 -12.94 -2.59 -2.81
C ALA A 77 -13.94 -3.58 -3.45
N ILE A 78 -13.46 -4.59 -4.18
CA ILE A 78 -14.36 -5.53 -4.88
C ILE A 78 -15.16 -6.41 -3.92
N THR A 79 -14.71 -6.57 -2.67
CA THR A 79 -15.44 -7.29 -1.62
C THR A 79 -16.40 -6.40 -0.83
N GLY A 80 -16.38 -5.08 -1.01
CA GLY A 80 -17.24 -4.14 -0.29
C GLY A 80 -16.84 -3.98 1.18
N ASN A 81 -15.55 -4.17 1.48
CA ASN A 81 -14.99 -4.09 2.83
C ASN A 81 -14.35 -2.72 3.13
N LEU A 82 -14.46 -1.76 2.21
CA LEU A 82 -13.92 -0.40 2.37
C LEU A 82 -14.88 0.49 3.16
N ASP A 83 -14.37 1.11 4.22
CA ASP A 83 -15.06 2.10 5.05
C ASP A 83 -16.38 1.64 5.68
N VAL A 84 -16.43 0.37 6.09
CA VAL A 84 -17.52 -0.23 6.84
C VAL A 84 -17.06 -0.66 8.24
N SER A 85 -17.95 -0.64 9.23
CA SER A 85 -17.64 -1.11 10.59
C SER A 85 -17.13 -2.56 10.57
N GLY A 86 -15.95 -2.82 11.14
CA GLY A 86 -15.26 -4.12 11.10
C GLY A 86 -14.47 -4.41 9.82
N GLY A 87 -14.56 -3.53 8.81
CA GLY A 87 -13.78 -3.58 7.57
C GLY A 87 -12.51 -2.73 7.62
N ASN A 88 -11.94 -2.45 6.46
CA ASN A 88 -10.84 -1.50 6.32
C ASN A 88 -11.40 -0.07 6.34
N VAL A 89 -11.29 0.60 7.48
CA VAL A 89 -11.84 1.96 7.68
C VAL A 89 -10.82 3.05 7.40
N PHE A 90 -11.30 4.21 6.95
CA PHE A 90 -10.47 5.41 6.91
C PHE A 90 -10.31 5.96 8.32
N PHE A 91 -9.18 5.68 8.95
CA PHE A 91 -8.89 6.24 10.26
C PHE A 91 -8.63 7.75 10.16
N PRO A 92 -9.37 8.59 10.89
CA PRO A 92 -9.00 10.00 11.01
C PRO A 92 -7.61 10.08 11.63
N GLN A 93 -6.76 10.96 11.11
CA GLN A 93 -5.47 11.20 11.73
C GLN A 93 -5.70 11.65 13.18
N THR A 94 -5.12 10.88 14.11
CA THR A 94 -5.08 11.29 15.51
C THR A 94 -4.40 12.65 15.58
N LYS A 95 -5.05 13.62 16.22
CA LYS A 95 -4.43 14.93 16.46
C LYS A 95 -3.25 14.73 17.41
N LEU A 96 -2.06 14.63 16.83
CA LEU A 96 -0.81 14.64 17.58
C LEU A 96 -0.55 16.07 18.06
N ALA A 97 0.07 16.20 19.24
CA ALA A 97 0.56 17.49 19.69
C ALA A 97 1.50 18.07 18.61
N PRO A 98 1.43 19.37 18.31
CA PRO A 98 2.34 19.97 17.34
C PRO A 98 3.77 19.72 17.83
N CYS A 99 4.56 19.01 17.04
CA CYS A 99 5.98 18.89 17.31
C CYS A 99 6.56 20.31 17.18
N PRO A 100 7.19 20.89 18.23
CA PRO A 100 7.81 22.21 18.16
C PRO A 100 9.12 22.19 17.36
N SER A 101 9.19 21.38 16.29
CA SER A 101 10.28 21.42 15.35
C SER A 101 10.01 22.55 14.36
N PHE A 102 10.76 23.64 14.51
CA PHE A 102 10.95 24.58 13.42
C PHE A 102 11.47 23.79 12.23
N ARG A 103 10.67 23.64 11.17
CA ARG A 103 11.18 23.13 9.90
C ARG A 103 12.16 24.19 9.40
N PRO A 104 13.46 23.86 9.23
CA PRO A 104 14.36 24.79 8.59
C PRO A 104 13.77 25.17 7.22
N GLY A 105 13.71 26.47 6.93
CA GLY A 105 13.34 26.92 5.59
C GLY A 105 14.33 26.40 4.54
N GLY A 106 13.89 26.26 3.30
CA GLY A 106 14.71 25.82 2.17
C GLY A 106 14.06 24.70 1.34
N GLU A 107 14.70 24.38 0.22
CA GLU A 107 14.25 23.25 -0.61
C GLU A 107 14.55 21.92 0.07
N ARG A 108 13.54 21.06 0.04
CA ARG A 108 13.64 19.70 0.55
C ARG A 108 14.61 18.89 -0.31
N LEU A 109 15.45 18.08 0.33
CA LEU A 109 16.32 17.11 -0.34
C LEU A 109 15.51 16.21 -1.29
N GLY A 110 15.92 16.13 -2.56
CA GLY A 110 15.27 15.34 -3.60
C GLY A 110 13.91 15.88 -4.06
N ALA A 111 13.63 17.17 -3.89
CA ALA A 111 12.40 17.79 -4.40
C ALA A 111 12.33 17.80 -5.93
N ASP A 112 13.47 17.99 -6.59
CA ASP A 112 13.68 17.93 -8.03
C ASP A 112 13.34 16.55 -8.62
N LYS A 113 13.79 15.48 -7.94
CA LYS A 113 13.64 14.10 -8.43
C LYS A 113 12.35 13.43 -7.97
N TYR A 114 11.81 13.83 -6.81
CA TYR A 114 10.63 13.22 -6.19
C TYR A 114 9.62 14.28 -5.78
N PRO A 115 8.97 14.98 -6.73
CA PRO A 115 8.14 16.15 -6.43
C PRO A 115 6.89 15.82 -5.60
N LEU A 116 6.40 14.57 -5.67
CA LEU A 116 5.20 14.13 -4.95
C LEU A 116 5.48 13.73 -3.49
N CYS A 117 6.74 13.59 -3.07
CA CYS A 117 7.05 13.24 -1.69
C CYS A 117 6.99 14.48 -0.78
N ALA A 118 6.11 14.47 0.23
CA ALA A 118 6.02 15.59 1.19
C ALA A 118 7.21 15.65 2.18
N ARG A 119 8.01 14.58 2.27
CA ARG A 119 9.19 14.44 3.13
C ARG A 119 10.40 14.04 2.30
N ALA A 120 11.61 14.26 2.83
CA ALA A 120 12.83 13.88 2.14
C ALA A 120 12.79 12.35 1.91
N PRO A 121 12.75 11.90 0.64
CA PRO A 121 12.61 10.48 0.35
C PRO A 121 13.92 9.77 0.72
N PHE A 122 13.80 8.58 1.29
CA PHE A 122 14.94 7.78 1.74
C PHE A 122 16.04 7.62 0.68
N PRO A 123 15.73 7.35 -0.61
CA PRO A 123 16.75 7.30 -1.65
C PRO A 123 17.56 8.60 -1.77
N ALA A 124 16.92 9.78 -1.70
CA ALA A 124 17.64 11.05 -1.77
C ALA A 124 18.51 11.28 -0.53
N ILE A 125 18.08 10.82 0.65
CA ILE A 125 18.88 10.87 1.87
C ILE A 125 20.13 9.99 1.71
N VAL A 126 19.97 8.76 1.24
CA VAL A 126 21.07 7.83 0.99
C VAL A 126 22.06 8.40 -0.03
N ASP A 127 21.56 8.89 -1.17
CA ASP A 127 22.37 9.53 -2.21
C ASP A 127 23.17 10.71 -1.64
N ALA A 128 22.56 11.55 -0.82
CA ALA A 128 23.23 12.70 -0.21
C ALA A 128 24.26 12.31 0.87
N ILE A 129 24.02 11.21 1.61
CA ILE A 129 25.00 10.65 2.56
C ILE A 129 26.24 10.16 1.81
N LEU A 130 26.05 9.46 0.69
CA LEU A 130 27.11 8.85 -0.11
C LEU A 130 27.89 9.89 -0.93
N THR A 131 27.19 10.82 -1.57
CA THR A 131 27.79 11.77 -2.54
C THR A 131 28.09 13.14 -1.97
N GLY A 132 27.48 13.49 -0.83
CA GLY A 132 27.54 14.84 -0.25
C GLY A 132 26.75 15.90 -1.03
N LYS A 133 26.00 15.53 -2.08
CA LYS A 133 25.22 16.46 -2.91
C LYS A 133 23.72 16.35 -2.62
N PRO A 134 22.96 17.47 -2.71
CA PRO A 134 23.42 18.87 -2.72
C PRO A 134 24.11 19.29 -1.43
N TYR A 135 23.85 18.60 -0.32
CA TYR A 135 24.58 18.74 0.94
C TYR A 135 24.51 17.43 1.72
N LYS A 136 25.55 17.14 2.51
CA LYS A 136 25.60 15.92 3.34
C LYS A 136 24.72 16.07 4.58
N PRO A 137 23.70 15.22 4.79
CA PRO A 137 22.92 15.22 6.03
C PRO A 137 23.85 15.00 7.24
N ARG A 138 23.68 15.80 8.29
CA ARG A 138 24.51 15.74 9.51
C ARG A 138 23.79 15.07 10.69
N ALA A 139 22.46 15.11 10.71
CA ALA A 139 21.62 14.50 11.73
C ALA A 139 20.29 14.08 11.10
N LEU A 140 19.69 13.01 11.64
CA LEU A 140 18.34 12.55 11.30
C LEU A 140 17.56 12.40 12.60
N ILE A 141 16.43 13.11 12.69
CA ILE A 141 15.48 12.96 13.80
C ILE A 141 14.33 12.08 13.29
N VAL A 142 14.16 10.90 13.88
CA VAL A 142 13.10 9.94 13.53
C VAL A 142 12.08 9.91 14.67
N TYR A 143 10.79 10.00 14.33
CA TYR A 143 9.66 9.91 15.23
C TYR A 143 8.55 9.07 14.59
#